data_AF-A0A7W4EFE5-F1
#
_entry.id   AF-A0A7W4EFE5-F1
#
_cell.length_a   1.000
_cell.length_b   1.000
_cell.length_c   1.000
_cell.angle_alpha   90.00
_cell.angle_beta   90.00
_cell.angle_gamma   90.00
#
_symmetry.space_group_name_H-M   'P 1'
#
loop_
_entity.id
_entity.type
_entity.pdbx_description
1 polymer ?
#
loop_
_entity_poly.entity_id
_entity_poly.type
_entity_poly.pdbx_seq_one_letter_code
_entity_poly.pdbx_strand_id
1 'polypeptide(L)'
;IEEICAPDIIKAENVTYFLHPDGAETFPELLARGQRVLDFMAHQHPDQTVLLACHGDIGKMIYAAATSTPWRQVLTDFYFGNTDIIGPVDIL
;
A
#
# COMPACT_ATOMS: atom_id res chain seq x y z
N ILE A 1 -7.77 -22.15 2.55
CA ILE A 1 -7.84 -20.67 2.68
C ILE A 1 -8.98 -20.15 1.83
N GLU A 2 -8.92 -20.30 0.51
CA GLU A 2 -9.97 -19.83 -0.41
C GLU A 2 -11.37 -20.40 -0.10
N GLU A 3 -11.49 -21.71 0.13
CA GLU A 3 -12.77 -22.34 0.49
C GLU A 3 -13.40 -21.82 1.79
N ILE A 4 -12.59 -21.27 2.71
CA ILE A 4 -13.02 -20.87 4.06
C ILE A 4 -13.16 -19.36 4.17
N CYS A 5 -12.33 -18.61 3.45
CA CYS A 5 -12.19 -17.17 3.58
C CYS A 5 -12.75 -16.40 2.38
N ALA A 6 -13.10 -17.06 1.27
CA ALA A 6 -13.82 -16.40 0.18
C ALA A 6 -15.24 -15.98 0.64
N PRO A 7 -15.76 -14.85 0.13
CA PRO A 7 -15.16 -13.95 -0.86
C PRO A 7 -14.23 -12.88 -0.26
N ASP A 8 -13.91 -12.97 1.04
CA ASP A 8 -13.24 -11.92 1.80
C ASP A 8 -11.71 -11.91 1.71
N ILE A 9 -11.21 -12.33 0.55
CA ILE A 9 -9.78 -12.36 0.24
C ILE A 9 -9.51 -11.84 -1.17
N ILE A 10 -8.31 -11.31 -1.39
CA ILE A 10 -7.71 -11.14 -2.72
C ILE A 10 -6.50 -12.06 -2.81
N LYS A 11 -6.50 -12.94 -3.79
CA LYS A 11 -5.40 -13.86 -4.06
C LYS A 11 -4.55 -13.30 -5.20
N ALA A 12 -3.35 -12.83 -4.87
CA ALA A 12 -2.30 -12.52 -5.84
C ALA A 12 -1.39 -13.75 -6.02
N GLU A 13 -0.42 -13.65 -6.93
CA GLU A 13 0.52 -14.74 -7.22
C GLU A 13 1.27 -15.23 -5.98
N ASN A 14 1.78 -14.29 -5.17
CA ASN A 14 2.66 -14.59 -4.04
C ASN A 14 2.03 -14.32 -2.66
N VAL A 15 0.87 -13.65 -2.61
CA VAL A 15 0.25 -13.18 -1.35
C VAL A 15 -1.26 -13.39 -1.39
N THR A 16 -1.84 -13.81 -0.26
CA THR A 16 -3.28 -13.79 -0.04
C THR A 16 -3.61 -12.69 0.97
N TYR A 17 -4.35 -11.68 0.52
CA TYR A 17 -4.78 -10.55 1.33
C TYR A 17 -6.15 -10.83 1.94
N PHE A 18 -6.30 -10.63 3.24
CA PHE A 18 -7.58 -10.70 3.94
C PHE A 18 -8.17 -9.29 4.01
N LEU A 19 -9.44 -9.12 3.62
CA LEU A 19 -10.00 -7.78 3.42
C LEU A 19 -10.63 -7.19 4.68
N HIS A 20 -11.30 -8.02 5.49
CA HIS A 20 -11.95 -7.56 6.72
C HIS A 20 -11.64 -8.49 7.93
N PRO A 21 -10.36 -8.68 8.30
CA PRO A 21 -10.02 -9.35 9.54
C PRO A 21 -10.50 -8.54 10.76
N ASP A 22 -11.12 -9.23 11.73
CA ASP A 22 -11.64 -8.59 12.95
C ASP A 22 -10.52 -7.87 13.73
N GLY A 23 -10.75 -6.60 14.03
CA GLY A 23 -9.86 -5.77 14.84
C GLY A 23 -8.61 -5.23 14.10
N ALA A 24 -8.47 -5.52 12.81
CA ALA A 24 -7.39 -4.99 11.99
C ALA A 24 -7.87 -3.83 11.10
N GLU A 25 -6.92 -3.01 10.67
CA GLU A 25 -7.15 -1.92 9.73
C GLU A 25 -7.50 -2.49 8.34
N THR A 26 -8.54 -1.95 7.71
CA THR A 26 -8.94 -2.30 6.34
C THR A 26 -8.00 -1.63 5.32
N PHE A 27 -7.93 -2.14 4.09
CA PHE A 27 -7.11 -1.50 3.04
C PHE A 27 -7.52 -0.03 2.74
N PRO A 28 -8.80 0.35 2.73
CA PRO A 28 -9.19 1.76 2.63
C PRO A 28 -8.69 2.64 3.78
N GLU A 29 -8.70 2.14 5.02
CA GLU A 29 -8.14 2.87 6.17
C GLU A 29 -6.61 2.98 6.06
N LEU A 30 -5.95 1.89 5.65
CA LEU A 30 -4.52 1.84 5.39
C LEU A 30 -4.11 2.80 4.25
N LEU A 31 -4.94 2.96 3.23
CA LEU A 31 -4.78 3.95 2.15
C LEU A 31 -4.85 5.38 2.70
N ALA A 32 -5.85 5.69 3.53
CA ALA A 32 -5.96 6.99 4.19
C ALA A 32 -4.76 7.26 5.12
N ARG A 33 -4.20 6.22 5.75
CA ARG A 33 -2.95 6.31 6.51
C ARG A 33 -1.74 6.54 5.59
N GLY A 34 -1.70 5.90 4.43
CA GLY A 34 -0.70 6.15 3.40
C GLY A 34 -0.67 7.62 2.97
N GLN A 35 -1.84 8.22 2.71
CA GLN A 35 -1.93 9.65 2.39
C GLN A 35 -1.37 10.54 3.51
N ARG A 36 -1.70 10.26 4.78
CA ARG A 36 -1.16 11.03 5.91
C ARG A 36 0.37 10.95 6.01
N VAL A 37 0.98 9.82 5.62
CA VAL A 37 2.45 9.71 5.54
C VAL A 37 2.97 10.66 4.47
N LEU A 38 2.36 10.69 3.29
CA LEU A 38 2.77 11.58 2.20
C LEU A 38 2.65 13.06 2.61
N ASP A 39 1.52 13.45 3.17
CA ASP A 39 1.27 14.83 3.64
C ASP A 39 2.32 15.25 4.69
N PHE A 40 2.62 14.36 5.63
CA PHE A 40 3.64 14.60 6.64
C PHE A 40 5.02 14.77 6.03
N MET A 41 5.41 13.91 5.09
CA MET A 41 6.74 13.99 4.46
C MET A 41 6.89 15.23 3.58
N ALA A 42 5.87 15.58 2.79
CA ALA A 42 5.85 16.79 1.99
C ALA A 42 5.98 18.06 2.86
N HIS A 43 5.35 18.06 4.04
CA HIS A 43 5.44 19.17 4.98
C HIS A 43 6.81 19.28 5.67
N GLN A 44 7.41 18.15 6.08
CA GLN A 44 8.69 18.14 6.80
C GLN A 44 9.91 18.32 5.89
N HIS A 45 9.81 17.90 4.63
CA HIS A 45 10.92 17.83 3.68
C HIS A 45 10.58 18.51 2.34
N PRO A 46 10.25 19.81 2.34
CA PRO A 46 9.94 20.51 1.09
C PRO A 46 11.13 20.47 0.13
N ASP A 47 10.84 20.23 -1.15
CA ASP A 47 11.81 20.18 -2.25
C ASP A 47 12.92 19.12 -2.10
N GLN A 48 12.72 18.11 -1.24
CA GLN A 48 13.67 17.01 -1.04
C GLN A 48 13.13 15.69 -1.58
N THR A 49 14.05 14.85 -2.05
CA THR A 49 13.75 13.44 -2.31
C THR A 49 13.89 12.65 -1.02
N VAL A 50 12.80 12.00 -0.59
CA VAL A 50 12.75 11.17 0.61
C VAL A 50 12.59 9.71 0.23
N LEU A 51 13.39 8.83 0.83
CA LEU A 51 13.24 7.38 0.73
C LEU A 51 12.48 6.84 1.94
N LEU A 52 11.36 6.16 1.71
CA LEU A 52 10.56 5.52 2.76
C LEU A 52 10.84 4.01 2.81
N ALA A 53 11.47 3.53 3.88
CA ALA A 53 11.64 2.11 4.15
C ALA A 53 10.38 1.55 4.83
N CYS A 54 9.71 0.59 4.17
CA CYS A 54 8.37 0.12 4.53
C CYS A 54 8.24 -1.41 4.47
N HIS A 55 7.10 -1.92 4.94
CA HIS A 55 6.63 -3.27 4.64
C HIS A 55 5.64 -3.29 3.45
N GLY A 56 5.34 -4.47 2.93
CA GLY A 56 4.56 -4.70 1.71
C GLY A 56 3.24 -3.91 1.65
N ASP A 57 2.32 -4.17 2.58
CA ASP A 57 0.95 -3.63 2.51
C ASP A 57 0.91 -2.11 2.63
N ILE A 58 1.64 -1.55 3.60
CA ILE A 58 1.71 -0.09 3.77
C ILE A 58 2.47 0.57 2.61
N GLY A 59 3.56 -0.02 2.12
CA GLY A 59 4.30 0.51 0.97
C GLY A 59 3.43 0.56 -0.28
N LYS A 60 2.62 -0.49 -0.51
CA LYS A 60 1.61 -0.54 -1.56
C LYS A 60 0.53 0.52 -1.38
N MET A 61 0.04 0.75 -0.16
CA MET A 61 -1.00 1.78 0.07
C MET A 61 -0.45 3.20 -0.05
N ILE A 62 0.80 3.45 0.32
CA ILE A 62 1.49 4.72 0.05
C ILE A 62 1.60 4.93 -1.46
N TYR A 63 2.00 3.91 -2.22
CA TYR A 63 2.06 3.97 -3.68
C TYR A 63 0.68 4.24 -4.31
N ALA A 64 -0.36 3.55 -3.83
CA ALA A 64 -1.74 3.76 -4.28
C ALA A 64 -2.19 5.20 -4.05
N ALA A 65 -1.91 5.77 -2.86
CA ALA A 65 -2.21 7.16 -2.53
C ALA A 65 -1.46 8.13 -3.45
N ALA A 66 -0.14 7.96 -3.58
CA ALA A 66 0.72 8.86 -4.36
C ALA A 66 0.36 8.88 -5.86
N THR A 67 -0.11 7.77 -6.40
CA THR A 67 -0.41 7.63 -7.84
C THR A 67 -1.89 7.71 -8.17
N SER A 68 -2.76 7.83 -7.16
CA SER A 68 -4.22 7.65 -7.31
C SER A 68 -4.63 6.31 -7.94
N THR A 69 -3.75 5.30 -7.91
CA THR A 69 -4.06 3.95 -8.42
C THR A 69 -5.02 3.25 -7.45
N PRO A 70 -6.10 2.60 -7.93
CA PRO A 70 -7.02 1.88 -7.06
C PRO A 70 -6.29 0.84 -6.20
N TRP A 71 -6.51 0.85 -4.87
CA TRP A 71 -5.79 -0.03 -3.95
C TRP A 71 -5.90 -1.52 -4.31
N ARG A 72 -7.07 -1.96 -4.79
CA ARG A 72 -7.30 -3.35 -5.24
C ARG A 72 -6.37 -3.75 -6.37
N GLN A 73 -6.13 -2.83 -7.30
CA GLN A 73 -5.23 -3.03 -8.42
C GLN A 73 -3.77 -3.12 -7.93
N VAL A 74 -3.35 -2.22 -7.01
CA VAL A 74 -1.98 -2.26 -6.46
C VAL A 74 -1.67 -3.56 -5.72
N LEU A 75 -2.65 -4.19 -5.07
CA LEU A 75 -2.46 -5.50 -4.44
C LEU A 75 -2.13 -6.61 -5.45
N THR A 76 -2.59 -6.50 -6.70
CA THR A 76 -2.44 -7.54 -7.72
C THR A 76 -1.39 -7.23 -8.79
N ASP A 77 -1.06 -5.96 -9.03
CA ASP A 77 -0.22 -5.56 -10.16
C ASP A 77 1.26 -5.96 -10.03
N PHE A 78 1.78 -6.03 -8.82
CA PHE A 78 3.18 -6.41 -8.58
C PHE A 78 3.35 -7.06 -7.22
N TYR A 79 4.42 -7.83 -7.05
CA TYR A 79 4.89 -8.25 -5.73
C TYR A 79 5.97 -7.27 -5.25
N PHE A 80 5.88 -6.82 -3.99
CA PHE A 80 6.90 -5.95 -3.41
C PHE A 80 7.84 -6.81 -2.57
N GLY A 81 8.97 -7.19 -3.17
CA GLY A 81 9.97 -8.07 -2.58
C GLY A 81 10.82 -7.39 -1.51
N ASN A 82 11.64 -8.22 -0.84
CA ASN A 82 12.58 -7.69 0.15
C ASN A 82 13.61 -6.80 -0.54
N THR A 83 13.82 -5.60 0.00
CA THR A 83 14.75 -4.57 -0.51
C THR A 83 14.45 -4.04 -1.92
N ASP A 84 13.29 -4.37 -2.49
CA ASP A 84 12.86 -3.73 -3.74
C ASP A 84 12.66 -2.22 -3.52
N ILE A 85 12.93 -1.44 -4.56
CA ILE A 85 12.71 0.00 -4.58
C ILE A 85 11.73 0.30 -5.71
N ILE A 86 10.63 0.96 -5.36
CA ILE A 86 9.73 1.55 -6.35
C ILE A 86 10.18 3.00 -6.50
N GLY A 87 10.38 3.41 -7.75
CA GLY A 87 11.08 4.64 -8.13
C GLY A 87 10.49 5.92 -7.53
N PRO A 88 11.11 7.09 -7.80
CA PRO A 88 10.58 8.35 -7.31
C PRO A 88 9.16 8.55 -7.85
N VAL A 89 8.25 8.93 -6.96
CA VAL A 89 6.89 9.35 -7.30
C VAL A 89 6.79 10.82 -6.96
N ASP A 90 6.48 11.65 -7.95
CA ASP A 90 6.21 13.06 -7.73
C ASP A 90 4.82 13.20 -7.10
N ILE A 91 4.78 13.81 -5.93
CA ILE A 91 3.54 14.05 -5.19
C ILE A 91 3.14 15.50 -5.47
N LEU A 92 2.03 15.68 -6.20
CA LEU A 92 1.47 16.98 -6.56
C LEU A 92 0.77 17.66 -5.38
#